data_AF-A0A850PT44-F1
#
_entry.id   AF-A0A850PT44-F1
#
_cell.length_a   1.000
_cell.length_b   1.000
_cell.length_c   1.000
_cell.angle_alpha   90.00
_cell.angle_beta   90.00
_cell.angle_gamma   90.00
#
_symmetry.space_group_name_H-M   'P 1'
#
loop_
_entity.id
_entity.type
_entity.pdbx_description
1 polymer ?
#
loop_
_entity_poly.entity_id
_entity_poly.type
_entity_poly.pdbx_seq_one_letter_code
_entity_poly.pdbx_strand_id
1 'polypeptide(L)'
;MTDNCLKLTAYFGERQRTDGHFLAEQLLSLYGREQVATSIMLRGSAGFGPRHQLRTDSSLSLSEDPPVAVAAVDTRAKIEGLVDAVVDLTPRGLVTVERAHLIDGVATPRVGSDAVKLTVYVGRQERVQRAPAYLAVCDLLFRHGLDGASAFLGVDGTAHGTRYRARFFGRNVDVPMMIIAVGHADPVGNAVSELNGLLRRPLMTIERVRVCKRDGVVLARPDTLPGADDRGRPLHQKLMVYTSEDSLVDGVPVHRALIRRLRETKNASGATALRGMWGFHGSRPPHGDRLLQLTRRVPVTTIIVDTPDSIARSFDVVDEVTIRHGLVTSEMVPALVSIDTGTPRPRVELADWAY
;
A
#
# COMPACT_ATOMS: atom_id res chain seq x y z
N MET A 1 24.15 -9.31 -1.75
CA MET A 1 23.94 -7.85 -1.73
C MET A 1 22.44 -7.66 -1.63
N THR A 2 21.91 -7.04 -0.58
CA THR A 2 20.48 -6.68 -0.53
C THR A 2 20.27 -5.59 -1.57
N ASP A 3 19.74 -5.96 -2.73
CA ASP A 3 19.52 -5.01 -3.81
C ASP A 3 18.46 -4.00 -3.38
N ASN A 4 18.84 -2.72 -3.39
CA ASN A 4 17.92 -1.62 -3.20
C ASN A 4 16.87 -1.69 -4.33
N CYS A 5 15.62 -1.91 -3.95
CA CYS A 5 14.49 -1.89 -4.85
C CYS A 5 13.68 -0.61 -4.63
N LEU A 6 12.84 -0.31 -5.59
CA LEU A 6 11.88 0.78 -5.48
C LEU A 6 10.48 0.22 -5.63
N LYS A 7 9.54 0.87 -4.96
CA LYS A 7 8.10 0.65 -5.13
C LYS A 7 7.54 1.87 -5.85
N LEU A 8 7.00 1.67 -7.05
CA LEU A 8 6.34 2.69 -7.85
C LEU A 8 4.85 2.47 -7.76
N THR A 9 4.11 3.43 -7.19
CA THR A 9 2.67 3.31 -7.01
C THR A 9 1.94 4.46 -7.67
N ALA A 10 0.98 4.14 -8.54
CA ALA A 10 0.06 5.10 -9.15
C ALA A 10 -1.33 4.99 -8.52
N TYR A 11 -1.89 6.12 -8.09
CA TYR A 11 -3.24 6.25 -7.52
C TYR A 11 -4.14 7.07 -8.44
N PHE A 12 -5.25 6.50 -8.88
CA PHE A 12 -6.18 7.15 -9.83
C PHE A 12 -7.59 6.55 -9.73
N GLY A 13 -8.57 7.08 -10.46
CA GLY A 13 -9.92 6.50 -10.52
C GLY A 13 -9.97 5.31 -11.49
N GLU A 14 -10.61 4.21 -11.10
CA GLU A 14 -10.68 2.97 -11.89
C GLU A 14 -11.08 3.17 -13.36
N ARG A 15 -12.00 4.09 -13.64
CA ARG A 15 -12.52 4.34 -14.99
C ARG A 15 -11.63 5.24 -15.83
N GLN A 16 -10.54 5.73 -15.28
CA GLN A 16 -9.63 6.61 -16.00
C GLN A 16 -9.06 5.92 -17.23
N ARG A 17 -9.02 6.65 -18.34
CA ARG A 17 -8.53 6.16 -19.63
C ARG A 17 -7.39 7.02 -20.15
N THR A 18 -6.48 6.38 -20.87
CA THR A 18 -5.45 7.03 -21.69
C THR A 18 -5.45 6.33 -23.05
N ASP A 19 -5.44 7.12 -24.13
CA ASP A 19 -5.50 6.62 -25.51
C ASP A 19 -6.63 5.60 -25.78
N GLY A 20 -7.82 5.84 -25.21
CA GLY A 20 -8.98 4.97 -25.40
C GLY A 20 -8.98 3.68 -24.56
N HIS A 21 -7.91 3.36 -23.85
CA HIS A 21 -7.78 2.18 -22.99
C HIS A 21 -7.84 2.53 -21.50
N PHE A 22 -8.18 1.58 -20.63
CA PHE A 22 -8.13 1.81 -19.19
C PHE A 22 -6.67 2.03 -18.74
N LEU A 23 -6.44 3.03 -17.90
CA LEU A 23 -5.10 3.37 -17.40
C LEU A 23 -4.44 2.17 -16.69
N ALA A 24 -5.19 1.48 -15.83
CA ALA A 24 -4.68 0.30 -15.14
C ALA A 24 -4.19 -0.79 -16.12
N GLU A 25 -4.92 -1.01 -17.22
CA GLU A 25 -4.53 -1.98 -18.24
C GLU A 25 -3.24 -1.57 -18.94
N GLN A 26 -3.07 -0.28 -19.26
CA GLN A 26 -1.86 0.24 -19.89
C GLN A 26 -0.64 0.12 -18.97
N LEU A 27 -0.77 0.53 -17.69
CA LEU A 27 0.30 0.40 -16.69
C LEU A 27 0.71 -1.06 -16.49
N LEU A 28 -0.26 -1.97 -16.33
CA LEU A 28 0.03 -3.39 -16.15
C LEU A 28 0.60 -4.04 -17.42
N SER A 29 0.25 -3.54 -18.60
CA SER A 29 0.84 -4.00 -19.88
C SER A 29 2.29 -3.54 -20.02
N LEU A 30 2.58 -2.30 -19.64
CA LEU A 30 3.94 -1.79 -19.48
C LEU A 30 4.73 -2.70 -18.51
N TYR A 31 4.24 -2.91 -17.30
CA TYR A 31 4.92 -3.72 -16.29
C TYR A 31 5.14 -5.18 -16.71
N GLY A 32 4.17 -5.78 -17.41
CA GLY A 32 4.31 -7.14 -17.94
C GLY A 32 5.33 -7.23 -19.07
N ARG A 33 5.38 -6.25 -19.98
CA ARG A 33 6.37 -6.19 -21.07
C ARG A 33 7.79 -6.01 -20.53
N GLU A 34 7.94 -5.15 -19.52
CA GLU A 34 9.23 -4.86 -18.88
C GLU A 34 9.61 -5.89 -17.81
N GLN A 35 8.77 -6.93 -17.65
CA GLN A 35 8.98 -8.06 -16.76
C GLN A 35 9.36 -7.63 -15.33
N VAL A 36 8.59 -6.71 -14.75
CA VAL A 36 8.86 -6.25 -13.38
C VAL A 36 8.74 -7.43 -12.40
N ALA A 37 9.55 -7.42 -11.33
CA ALA A 37 9.58 -8.51 -10.36
C ALA A 37 8.18 -8.77 -9.77
N THR A 38 7.45 -7.71 -9.42
CA THR A 38 6.00 -7.79 -9.21
C THR A 38 5.28 -6.49 -9.52
N SER A 39 4.01 -6.61 -9.91
CA SER A 39 3.06 -5.52 -9.87
C SER A 39 1.69 -6.02 -9.43
N ILE A 40 0.87 -5.14 -8.88
CA ILE A 40 -0.48 -5.48 -8.43
C ILE A 40 -1.39 -4.27 -8.55
N MET A 41 -2.59 -4.49 -9.08
CA MET A 41 -3.69 -3.54 -9.03
C MET A 41 -4.61 -3.86 -7.86
N LEU A 42 -4.76 -2.90 -6.96
CA LEU A 42 -5.67 -2.94 -5.82
C LEU A 42 -6.81 -1.94 -6.05
N ARG A 43 -8.05 -2.39 -5.81
CA ARG A 43 -9.24 -1.53 -5.82
C ARG A 43 -9.53 -1.06 -4.39
N GLY A 44 -9.71 0.24 -4.21
CA GLY A 44 -10.10 0.85 -2.95
C GLY A 44 -11.61 0.91 -2.75
N SER A 45 -12.03 1.08 -1.50
CA SER A 45 -13.44 1.24 -1.10
C SER A 45 -13.86 2.70 -1.01
N ALA A 46 -12.92 3.61 -0.71
CA ALA A 46 -13.18 5.04 -0.64
C ALA A 46 -11.91 5.86 -0.89
N GLY A 47 -12.03 7.08 -1.37
CA GLY A 47 -10.89 7.98 -1.50
C GLY A 47 -11.21 9.32 -2.13
N PHE A 48 -10.25 10.22 -2.12
CA PHE A 48 -10.27 11.47 -2.88
C PHE A 48 -8.85 11.84 -3.32
N GLY A 49 -8.72 12.59 -4.40
CA GLY A 49 -7.45 13.11 -4.89
C GLY A 49 -7.40 14.64 -4.84
N PRO A 50 -6.44 15.28 -5.54
CA PRO A 50 -6.17 16.72 -5.47
C PRO A 50 -7.38 17.64 -5.76
N ARG A 51 -8.38 17.14 -6.51
CA ARG A 51 -9.64 17.85 -6.78
C ARG A 51 -10.70 17.68 -5.69
N HIS A 52 -10.39 16.99 -4.59
CA HIS A 52 -11.27 16.67 -3.46
C HIS A 52 -12.62 16.01 -3.85
N GLN A 53 -12.65 15.35 -5.01
CA GLN A 53 -13.80 14.56 -5.46
C GLN A 53 -13.82 13.22 -4.71
N LEU A 54 -14.89 13.00 -3.97
CA LEU A 54 -15.10 11.76 -3.23
C LEU A 54 -15.41 10.62 -4.21
N ARG A 55 -14.74 9.49 -4.02
CA ARG A 55 -14.89 8.24 -4.74
C ARG A 55 -15.22 7.16 -3.72
N THR A 56 -16.31 6.43 -3.88
CA THR A 56 -16.71 5.34 -2.97
C THR A 56 -17.32 4.17 -3.74
N ASP A 57 -17.25 2.98 -3.13
CA ASP A 57 -17.89 1.73 -3.59
C ASP A 57 -19.27 1.48 -2.94
N SER A 58 -19.87 2.53 -2.37
CA SER A 58 -21.00 2.43 -1.43
C SER A 58 -22.38 2.31 -2.10
N SER A 59 -22.45 2.34 -3.43
CA SER A 59 -23.67 2.26 -4.23
C SER A 59 -23.58 1.08 -5.21
N LEU A 60 -24.68 0.36 -5.45
CA LEU A 60 -24.72 -0.65 -6.52
C LEU A 60 -24.87 -0.02 -7.92
N SER A 61 -24.45 1.23 -8.10
CA SER A 61 -24.66 1.98 -9.33
C SER A 61 -23.55 1.74 -10.34
N LEU A 62 -23.90 1.74 -11.63
CA LEU A 62 -22.94 1.69 -12.74
C LEU A 62 -22.10 2.99 -12.87
N SER A 63 -22.29 3.98 -11.99
CA SER A 63 -21.61 5.29 -12.02
C SER A 63 -20.41 5.38 -11.08
N GLU A 64 -20.09 4.32 -10.33
CA GLU A 64 -18.95 4.35 -9.41
C GLU A 64 -17.61 4.42 -10.15
N ASP A 65 -16.69 5.19 -9.59
CA ASP A 65 -15.31 5.31 -10.07
C ASP A 65 -14.35 5.18 -8.86
N PRO A 66 -14.27 3.97 -8.26
CA PRO A 66 -13.52 3.75 -7.02
C PRO A 66 -12.04 4.07 -7.24
N PRO A 67 -11.32 4.49 -6.18
CA PRO A 67 -9.89 4.70 -6.30
C PRO A 67 -9.17 3.36 -6.53
N VAL A 68 -8.11 3.41 -7.30
CA VAL A 68 -7.23 2.28 -7.62
C VAL A 68 -5.81 2.65 -7.25
N ALA A 69 -5.07 1.69 -6.69
CA ALA A 69 -3.63 1.76 -6.53
C ALA A 69 -2.98 0.67 -7.39
N VAL A 70 -2.11 1.05 -8.32
CA VAL A 70 -1.28 0.10 -9.09
C VAL A 70 0.16 0.25 -8.62
N ALA A 71 0.66 -0.76 -7.91
CA ALA A 71 2.03 -0.79 -7.41
C ALA A 71 2.89 -1.71 -8.27
N ALA A 72 4.13 -1.32 -8.55
CA ALA A 72 5.17 -2.14 -9.16
C ALA A 72 6.43 -2.10 -8.29
N VAL A 73 7.12 -3.22 -8.18
CA VAL A 73 8.37 -3.35 -7.40
C VAL A 73 9.39 -4.08 -8.26
N ASP A 74 10.58 -3.50 -8.34
CA ASP A 74 11.78 -4.11 -8.95
C ASP A 74 13.03 -3.37 -8.43
N THR A 75 14.20 -3.81 -8.87
CA THR A 75 15.48 -3.10 -8.76
C THR A 75 15.33 -1.61 -9.06
N ARG A 76 16.13 -0.80 -8.35
CA ARG A 76 16.17 0.65 -8.55
C ARG A 76 16.28 1.04 -10.03
N ALA A 77 17.25 0.47 -10.74
CA ALA A 77 17.51 0.81 -12.14
C ALA A 77 16.30 0.56 -13.04
N LYS A 78 15.58 -0.56 -12.85
CA LYS A 78 14.39 -0.85 -13.64
C LYS A 78 13.27 0.13 -13.32
N ILE A 79 12.98 0.37 -12.04
CA ILE A 79 11.89 1.28 -11.66
C ILE A 79 12.18 2.71 -12.09
N GLU A 80 13.40 3.23 -11.88
CA GLU A 80 13.81 4.57 -12.35
C GLU A 80 13.60 4.71 -13.87
N GLY A 81 13.89 3.67 -14.66
CA GLY A 81 13.62 3.65 -16.10
C GLY A 81 12.15 3.62 -16.51
N LEU A 82 11.22 3.34 -15.58
CA LEU A 82 9.77 3.29 -15.84
C LEU A 82 9.02 4.53 -15.35
N VAL A 83 9.62 5.36 -14.49
CA VAL A 83 8.89 6.45 -13.81
C VAL A 83 8.30 7.43 -14.82
N ASP A 84 9.12 7.93 -15.74
CA ASP A 84 8.68 8.92 -16.73
C ASP A 84 7.55 8.35 -17.62
N ALA A 85 7.67 7.09 -18.06
CA ALA A 85 6.62 6.42 -18.83
C ALA A 85 5.30 6.27 -18.04
N VAL A 86 5.37 5.98 -16.74
CA VAL A 86 4.19 5.87 -15.88
C VAL A 86 3.54 7.22 -15.63
N VAL A 87 4.33 8.27 -15.40
CA VAL A 87 3.85 9.65 -15.32
C VAL A 87 3.20 10.06 -16.64
N ASP A 88 3.81 9.68 -17.76
CA ASP A 88 3.30 10.05 -19.07
C ASP A 88 1.98 9.36 -19.43
N LEU A 89 1.86 8.09 -19.07
CA LEU A 89 0.64 7.32 -19.22
C LEU A 89 -0.49 7.80 -18.32
N THR A 90 -0.22 8.60 -17.28
CA THR A 90 -1.21 8.97 -16.26
C THR A 90 -1.79 10.37 -16.55
N PRO A 91 -3.03 10.50 -17.07
CA PRO A 91 -3.63 11.82 -17.31
C PRO A 91 -3.87 12.62 -16.03
N ARG A 92 -4.29 11.95 -14.96
CA ARG A 92 -4.64 12.51 -13.66
C ARG A 92 -4.35 11.51 -12.55
N GLY A 93 -3.89 11.95 -11.40
CA GLY A 93 -3.67 11.07 -10.26
C GLY A 93 -2.41 11.41 -9.50
N LEU A 94 -1.93 10.45 -8.73
CA LEU A 94 -0.73 10.58 -7.92
C LEU A 94 0.22 9.44 -8.28
N VAL A 95 1.47 9.75 -8.57
CA VAL A 95 2.54 8.75 -8.74
C VAL A 95 3.54 8.93 -7.62
N THR A 96 3.88 7.87 -6.92
CA THR A 96 4.82 7.87 -5.80
C THR A 96 5.92 6.84 -6.05
N VAL A 97 7.14 7.15 -5.63
CA VAL A 97 8.25 6.21 -5.62
C VAL A 97 8.77 6.09 -4.19
N GLU A 98 8.81 4.88 -3.65
CA GLU A 98 9.30 4.58 -2.31
C GLU A 98 10.54 3.69 -2.32
N ARG A 99 11.42 3.86 -1.33
CA ARG A 99 12.61 3.01 -1.15
C ARG A 99 12.23 1.73 -0.41
N ALA A 100 12.72 0.61 -0.89
CA ALA A 100 12.52 -0.68 -0.27
C ALA A 100 13.78 -1.56 -0.42
N HIS A 101 13.83 -2.64 0.35
CA HIS A 101 14.81 -3.70 0.15
C HIS A 101 14.10 -4.96 -0.31
N LEU A 102 14.54 -5.51 -1.45
CA LEU A 102 14.02 -6.77 -1.93
C LEU A 102 14.66 -7.90 -1.15
N ILE A 103 13.85 -8.86 -0.71
CA ILE A 103 14.32 -10.08 -0.05
C ILE A 103 14.03 -11.24 -0.98
N ASP A 104 15.10 -11.88 -1.43
CA ASP A 104 15.11 -13.01 -2.37
C ASP A 104 15.75 -14.28 -1.77
N GLY A 105 15.94 -14.33 -0.44
CA GLY A 105 16.14 -15.59 0.29
C GLY A 105 17.34 -15.70 1.23
N VAL A 106 18.20 -14.68 1.40
CA VAL A 106 19.48 -14.89 2.12
C VAL A 106 19.78 -13.92 3.28
N ALA A 107 19.17 -12.73 3.36
CA ALA A 107 19.36 -11.86 4.53
C ALA A 107 18.25 -10.82 4.71
N THR A 108 17.76 -10.66 5.93
CA THR A 108 16.95 -9.51 6.33
C THR A 108 17.90 -8.32 6.52
N PRO A 109 17.77 -7.23 5.76
CA PRO A 109 18.61 -6.06 5.98
C PRO A 109 18.40 -5.54 7.41
N ARG A 110 19.50 -5.19 8.10
CA ARG A 110 19.45 -4.41 9.34
C ARG A 110 18.95 -3.01 8.98
N VAL A 111 17.64 -2.84 8.95
CA VAL A 111 17.03 -1.51 8.91
C VAL A 111 17.28 -0.92 10.29
N GLY A 112 17.98 0.20 10.40
CA GLY A 112 18.23 0.92 11.66
C GLY A 112 16.96 1.57 12.26
N SER A 113 15.80 0.94 12.06
CA SER A 113 14.49 1.39 12.50
C SER A 113 13.94 0.50 13.58
N ASP A 114 13.31 1.10 14.57
CA ASP A 114 12.57 0.36 15.59
C ASP A 114 11.44 -0.46 14.99
N ALA A 115 10.88 -0.03 13.85
CA ALA A 115 9.83 -0.74 13.13
C ALA A 115 10.05 -0.82 11.62
N VAL A 116 9.52 -1.88 11.03
CA VAL A 116 9.59 -2.15 9.59
C VAL A 116 8.22 -2.54 9.06
N LYS A 117 7.99 -2.23 7.79
CA LYS A 117 6.85 -2.72 7.01
C LYS A 117 7.34 -3.80 6.07
N LEU A 118 6.89 -5.03 6.31
CA LEU A 118 7.11 -6.18 5.45
C LEU A 118 5.96 -6.27 4.44
N THR A 119 6.26 -6.37 3.16
CA THR A 119 5.28 -6.74 2.14
C THR A 119 5.62 -8.12 1.59
N VAL A 120 4.71 -9.08 1.68
CA VAL A 120 4.85 -10.43 1.11
C VAL A 120 3.93 -10.57 -0.11
N TYR A 121 4.47 -11.03 -1.22
CA TYR A 121 3.71 -11.29 -2.44
C TYR A 121 3.54 -12.80 -2.63
N VAL A 122 2.30 -13.27 -2.78
CA VAL A 122 1.96 -14.68 -3.01
C VAL A 122 0.91 -14.81 -4.11
N GLY A 123 0.82 -15.97 -4.74
CA GLY A 123 -0.27 -16.26 -5.68
C GLY A 123 -1.61 -16.51 -4.97
N ARG A 124 -2.73 -16.10 -5.58
CA ARG A 124 -4.09 -16.43 -5.07
C ARG A 124 -4.34 -17.93 -4.92
N GLN A 125 -3.78 -18.73 -5.82
CA GLN A 125 -3.89 -20.20 -5.84
C GLN A 125 -2.68 -20.87 -5.20
N GLU A 126 -1.68 -20.10 -4.76
CA GLU A 126 -0.52 -20.62 -4.06
C GLU A 126 -0.96 -21.28 -2.75
N ARG A 127 -0.40 -22.46 -2.49
CA ARG A 127 -0.68 -23.25 -1.30
C ARG A 127 0.60 -23.57 -0.56
N VAL A 128 0.55 -23.38 0.74
CA VAL A 128 1.54 -23.86 1.68
C VAL A 128 0.93 -25.07 2.37
N GLN A 129 1.56 -26.24 2.16
CA GLN A 129 0.99 -27.53 2.54
C GLN A 129 -0.43 -27.71 1.98
N ARG A 130 -1.48 -27.60 2.81
CA ARG A 130 -2.89 -27.72 2.42
C ARG A 130 -3.67 -26.41 2.52
N ALA A 131 -3.08 -25.34 3.06
CA ALA A 131 -3.74 -24.05 3.25
C ALA A 131 -3.39 -23.07 2.12
N PRO A 132 -4.30 -22.14 1.75
CA PRO A 132 -3.96 -20.96 0.97
C PRO A 132 -2.76 -20.21 1.57
N ALA A 133 -1.79 -19.83 0.74
CA ALA A 133 -0.54 -19.23 1.20
C ALA A 133 -0.78 -17.97 2.03
N TYR A 134 -1.69 -17.09 1.63
CA TYR A 134 -1.97 -15.85 2.37
C TYR A 134 -2.48 -16.09 3.80
N LEU A 135 -3.24 -17.18 4.04
CA LEU A 135 -3.69 -17.55 5.38
C LEU A 135 -2.52 -18.02 6.23
N ALA A 136 -1.67 -18.89 5.67
CA ALA A 136 -0.49 -19.41 6.35
C ALA A 136 0.52 -18.29 6.68
N VAL A 137 0.71 -17.34 5.76
CA VAL A 137 1.56 -16.16 5.96
C VAL A 137 1.01 -15.29 7.09
N CYS A 138 -0.29 -14.94 7.08
CA CYS A 138 -0.87 -14.14 8.16
C CYS A 138 -0.80 -14.85 9.53
N ASP A 139 -1.02 -16.16 9.57
CA ASP A 139 -0.87 -16.94 10.81
C ASP A 139 0.58 -16.92 11.33
N LEU A 140 1.55 -17.14 10.45
CA LEU A 140 2.97 -17.07 10.78
C LEU A 140 3.33 -15.69 11.35
N LEU A 141 2.93 -14.61 10.66
CA LEU A 141 3.22 -13.25 11.09
C LEU A 141 2.59 -12.93 12.46
N PHE A 142 1.39 -13.45 12.73
CA PHE A 142 0.74 -13.32 14.03
C PHE A 142 1.50 -14.08 15.13
N ARG A 143 1.92 -15.33 14.87
CA ARG A 143 2.71 -16.13 15.82
C ARG A 143 4.07 -15.51 16.16
N HIS A 144 4.68 -14.80 15.22
CA HIS A 144 5.92 -14.03 15.44
C HIS A 144 5.68 -12.71 16.19
N GLY A 145 4.43 -12.35 16.49
CA GLY A 145 4.11 -11.18 17.32
C GLY A 145 4.24 -9.84 16.60
N LEU A 146 4.03 -9.81 15.28
CA LEU A 146 3.94 -8.55 14.54
C LEU A 146 2.72 -7.73 15.00
N ASP A 147 2.76 -6.41 14.82
CA ASP A 147 1.72 -5.48 15.28
C ASP A 147 0.40 -5.61 14.49
N GLY A 148 0.50 -6.01 13.23
CA GLY A 148 -0.65 -6.22 12.36
C GLY A 148 -0.25 -6.68 10.96
N ALA A 149 -1.20 -7.27 10.24
CA ALA A 149 -1.05 -7.59 8.82
C ALA A 149 -2.38 -7.47 8.07
N SER A 150 -2.33 -7.04 6.81
CA SER A 150 -3.46 -6.91 5.91
C SER A 150 -3.14 -7.58 4.58
N ALA A 151 -3.91 -8.58 4.19
CA ALA A 151 -3.84 -9.27 2.91
C ALA A 151 -4.84 -8.64 1.92
N PHE A 152 -4.34 -8.23 0.76
CA PHE A 152 -5.08 -7.62 -0.33
C PHE A 152 -5.08 -8.54 -1.56
N LEU A 153 -6.25 -8.64 -2.19
CA LEU A 153 -6.42 -9.40 -3.42
C LEU A 153 -6.21 -8.48 -4.63
N GLY A 154 -5.26 -8.83 -5.49
CA GLY A 154 -5.05 -8.16 -6.76
C GLY A 154 -6.15 -8.49 -7.78
N VAL A 155 -6.46 -7.52 -8.64
CA VAL A 155 -7.34 -7.72 -9.81
C VAL A 155 -6.56 -8.27 -11.01
N ASP A 156 -5.34 -7.75 -11.18
CA ASP A 156 -4.36 -8.07 -12.23
C ASP A 156 -2.98 -7.66 -11.67
N GLY A 157 -1.91 -8.22 -12.19
CA GLY A 157 -0.57 -8.00 -11.65
C GLY A 157 0.50 -8.86 -12.30
N THR A 158 1.75 -8.58 -11.97
CA THR A 158 2.91 -9.36 -12.38
C THR A 158 3.48 -10.07 -11.15
N ALA A 159 3.91 -11.32 -11.31
CA ALA A 159 4.68 -12.04 -10.32
C ALA A 159 5.85 -12.74 -11.02
N HIS A 160 7.06 -12.52 -10.50
CA HIS A 160 8.31 -13.02 -11.07
C HIS A 160 8.45 -12.73 -12.58
N GLY A 161 8.16 -11.49 -12.98
CA GLY A 161 8.25 -11.06 -14.38
C GLY A 161 7.13 -11.54 -15.30
N THR A 162 6.17 -12.33 -14.82
CA THR A 162 5.04 -12.83 -15.61
C THR A 162 3.74 -12.16 -15.19
N ARG A 163 2.96 -11.63 -16.14
CA ARG A 163 1.67 -11.00 -15.86
C ARG A 163 0.54 -12.02 -15.78
N TYR A 164 -0.29 -11.87 -14.76
CA TYR A 164 -1.47 -12.68 -14.44
C TYR A 164 -2.69 -11.78 -14.34
N ARG A 165 -3.67 -11.97 -15.23
CA ARG A 165 -4.93 -11.20 -15.29
C ARG A 165 -6.12 -12.10 -15.04
N ALA A 166 -7.00 -11.76 -14.11
CA ALA A 166 -8.27 -12.45 -13.96
C ALA A 166 -9.10 -12.36 -15.25
N ARG A 167 -9.42 -13.49 -15.89
CA ARG A 167 -10.31 -13.56 -17.07
C ARG A 167 -11.71 -13.99 -16.61
N PHE A 168 -12.76 -13.32 -17.10
CA PHE A 168 -14.17 -13.63 -16.77
C PHE A 168 -14.60 -15.05 -17.16
N PHE A 169 -13.96 -15.66 -18.17
CA PHE A 169 -14.22 -17.03 -18.64
C PHE A 169 -12.91 -17.82 -18.86
N GLY A 170 -12.14 -18.04 -17.79
CA GLY A 170 -10.92 -18.85 -17.84
C GLY A 170 -10.65 -19.59 -16.53
N ARG A 171 -9.87 -20.68 -16.59
CA ARG A 171 -9.39 -21.39 -15.39
C ARG A 171 -8.72 -20.39 -14.44
N ASN A 172 -9.12 -20.43 -13.17
CA ASN A 172 -8.67 -19.59 -12.05
C ASN A 172 -7.23 -19.08 -12.21
N VAL A 173 -7.11 -17.77 -12.48
CA VAL A 173 -5.82 -17.13 -12.70
C VAL A 173 -5.17 -16.85 -11.34
N ASP A 174 -3.90 -17.20 -11.23
CA ASP A 174 -3.08 -17.01 -10.03
C ASP A 174 -2.64 -15.54 -9.90
N VAL A 175 -3.62 -14.63 -9.79
CA VAL A 175 -3.36 -13.20 -9.63
C VAL A 175 -2.56 -12.95 -8.34
N PRO A 176 -1.63 -11.97 -8.34
CA PRO A 176 -0.85 -11.66 -7.14
C PRO A 176 -1.74 -11.20 -6.00
N MET A 177 -1.39 -11.63 -4.79
CA MET A 177 -1.86 -11.08 -3.52
C MET A 177 -0.71 -10.33 -2.85
N MET A 178 -1.05 -9.26 -2.14
CA MET A 178 -0.10 -8.44 -1.38
C MET A 178 -0.46 -8.51 0.10
N ILE A 179 0.46 -8.88 0.96
CA ILE A 179 0.27 -8.93 2.41
C ILE A 179 1.20 -7.90 3.03
N ILE A 180 0.64 -6.83 3.58
CA ILE A 180 1.40 -5.78 4.25
C ILE A 180 1.34 -6.03 5.75
N ALA A 181 2.49 -6.17 6.40
CA ALA A 181 2.62 -6.36 7.82
C ALA A 181 3.58 -5.34 8.43
N VAL A 182 3.35 -5.00 9.69
CA VAL A 182 4.15 -4.03 10.44
C VAL A 182 4.61 -4.69 11.73
N GLY A 183 5.87 -4.48 12.10
CA GLY A 183 6.39 -4.94 13.39
C GLY A 183 7.82 -4.47 13.63
N HIS A 184 8.36 -4.85 14.78
CA HIS A 184 9.75 -4.60 15.12
C HIS A 184 10.71 -5.41 14.24
N ALA A 185 11.92 -4.86 14.02
CA ALA A 185 12.90 -5.44 13.10
C ALA A 185 13.25 -6.91 13.42
N ASP A 186 13.44 -7.25 14.70
CA ASP A 186 13.82 -8.61 15.12
C ASP A 186 12.70 -9.64 14.88
N PRO A 187 11.45 -9.45 15.37
CA PRO A 187 10.31 -10.30 14.99
C PRO A 187 10.11 -10.44 13.49
N VAL A 188 10.23 -9.35 12.73
CA VAL A 188 10.12 -9.41 11.26
C VAL A 188 11.25 -10.23 10.65
N GLY A 189 12.49 -10.11 11.13
CA GLY A 189 13.62 -10.91 10.67
C GLY A 189 13.43 -12.40 10.90
N ASN A 190 12.88 -12.78 12.05
CA ASN A 190 12.54 -14.16 12.37
C ASN A 190 11.42 -14.69 11.45
N ALA A 191 10.37 -13.89 11.25
CA ALA A 191 9.27 -14.23 10.35
C ALA A 191 9.75 -14.41 8.90
N VAL A 192 10.59 -13.50 8.39
CA VAL A 192 11.18 -13.58 7.04
C VAL A 192 11.99 -14.87 6.88
N SER A 193 12.75 -15.26 7.90
CA SER A 193 13.54 -16.49 7.86
C SER A 193 12.66 -17.74 7.75
N GLU A 194 11.56 -17.81 8.50
CA GLU A 194 10.58 -18.91 8.39
C GLU A 194 9.84 -18.87 7.04
N LEU A 195 9.47 -17.68 6.55
CA LEU A 195 8.82 -17.49 5.25
C LEU A 195 9.70 -17.95 4.07
N ASN A 196 11.01 -17.75 4.13
CA ASN A 196 11.94 -18.24 3.11
C ASN A 196 11.97 -19.77 3.02
N GLY A 197 11.74 -20.48 4.14
CA GLY A 197 11.56 -21.94 4.13
C GLY A 197 10.15 -22.40 3.77
N LEU A 198 9.15 -21.53 3.97
CA LEU A 198 7.74 -21.84 3.76
C LEU A 198 7.29 -21.66 2.31
N LEU A 199 7.74 -20.58 1.66
CA LEU A 199 7.34 -20.19 0.31
C LEU A 199 8.30 -20.78 -0.73
N ARG A 200 7.76 -21.21 -1.88
CA ARG A 200 8.58 -21.83 -2.94
C ARG A 200 9.46 -20.82 -3.67
N ARG A 201 8.94 -19.62 -3.90
CA ARG A 201 9.61 -18.52 -4.59
C ARG A 201 9.30 -17.23 -3.83
N PRO A 202 9.92 -17.01 -2.66
CA PRO A 202 9.62 -15.85 -1.84
C PRO A 202 9.88 -14.56 -2.62
N LEU A 203 8.91 -13.65 -2.57
CA LEU A 203 9.05 -12.30 -3.07
C LEU A 203 8.54 -11.37 -1.98
N MET A 204 9.47 -10.65 -1.35
CA MET A 204 9.15 -9.80 -0.20
C MET A 204 9.90 -8.48 -0.30
N THR A 205 9.30 -7.41 0.22
CA THR A 205 9.99 -6.14 0.47
C THR A 205 9.98 -5.79 1.94
N ILE A 206 11.04 -5.13 2.39
CA ILE A 206 11.05 -4.43 3.68
C ILE A 206 11.26 -2.94 3.43
N GLU A 207 10.44 -2.14 4.10
CA GLU A 207 10.56 -0.69 4.16
C GLU A 207 10.71 -0.22 5.61
N ARG A 208 11.52 0.81 5.82
CA ARG A 208 11.59 1.53 7.10
C ARG A 208 10.28 2.26 7.33
N VAL A 209 9.71 2.11 8.53
CA VAL A 209 8.56 2.89 8.97
C VAL A 209 8.73 3.30 10.42
N ARG A 210 8.12 4.42 10.81
CA ARG A 210 7.85 4.74 12.21
C ARG A 210 6.44 4.30 12.56
N VAL A 211 6.26 3.60 13.67
CA VAL A 211 4.93 3.40 14.26
C VAL A 211 4.58 4.64 15.07
N CYS A 212 3.55 5.36 14.64
CA CYS A 212 3.10 6.59 15.30
C CYS A 212 2.04 6.31 16.37
N LYS A 213 1.16 5.34 16.13
CA LYS A 213 0.04 5.05 17.04
C LYS A 213 -0.36 3.58 16.98
N ARG A 214 -0.76 3.02 18.11
CA ARG A 214 -1.30 1.65 18.21
C ARG A 214 -2.42 1.61 19.25
N ASP A 215 -3.60 1.15 18.82
CA ASP A 215 -4.77 0.90 19.67
C ASP A 215 -5.13 2.07 20.61
N GLY A 216 -5.18 3.27 20.04
CA GLY A 216 -5.51 4.50 20.77
C GLY A 216 -4.32 5.19 21.44
N VAL A 217 -3.18 4.51 21.58
CA VAL A 217 -1.98 5.05 22.24
C VAL A 217 -1.03 5.65 21.20
N VAL A 218 -0.77 6.96 21.31
CA VAL A 218 0.26 7.64 20.52
C VAL A 218 1.64 7.23 21.04
N LEU A 219 2.44 6.61 20.18
CA LEU A 219 3.82 6.18 20.47
C LEU A 219 4.83 7.23 20.02
N ALA A 220 4.56 7.87 18.88
CA ALA A 220 5.38 8.93 18.31
C ALA A 220 4.57 9.74 17.29
N ARG A 221 5.00 10.97 17.00
CA ARG A 221 4.50 11.71 15.83
C ARG A 221 5.28 11.31 14.57
N PRO A 222 4.74 11.55 13.36
CA PRO A 222 5.51 11.44 12.12
C PRO A 222 6.85 12.20 12.22
N ASP A 223 7.90 11.70 11.56
CA ASP A 223 9.19 12.39 11.54
C ASP A 223 9.04 13.83 11.05
N THR A 224 9.71 14.78 11.71
CA THR A 224 9.82 16.14 11.19
C THR A 224 10.87 16.13 10.08
N LEU A 225 10.42 16.09 8.83
CA LEU A 225 11.29 16.15 7.66
C LEU A 225 11.31 17.58 7.09
N PRO A 226 12.44 18.04 6.52
CA PRO A 226 12.46 19.29 5.77
C PRO A 226 11.57 19.17 4.53
N GLY A 227 11.15 20.31 3.97
CA GLY A 227 10.35 20.32 2.74
C GLY A 227 11.09 19.81 1.50
N ALA A 228 12.43 19.85 1.51
CA ALA A 228 13.28 19.37 0.44
C ALA A 228 14.64 18.90 0.98
N ASP A 229 15.37 18.14 0.17
CA ASP A 229 16.76 17.77 0.45
C ASP A 229 17.77 18.86 0.08
N ASP A 230 19.06 18.59 0.29
CA ASP A 230 20.18 19.52 0.01
C ASP A 230 20.27 19.96 -1.47
N ARG A 231 19.61 19.24 -2.38
CA ARG A 231 19.55 19.57 -3.81
C ARG A 231 18.23 20.26 -4.20
N GLY A 232 17.40 20.61 -3.22
CA GLY A 232 16.10 21.24 -3.43
C GLY A 232 15.02 20.28 -3.95
N ARG A 233 15.25 18.96 -3.92
CA ARG A 233 14.23 17.99 -4.34
C ARG A 233 13.20 17.82 -3.22
N PRO A 234 11.90 17.94 -3.51
CA PRO A 234 10.87 17.93 -2.47
C PRO A 234 10.82 16.57 -1.78
N LEU A 235 10.71 16.61 -0.45
CA LEU A 235 10.47 15.43 0.38
C LEU A 235 8.97 15.30 0.63
N HIS A 236 8.49 14.07 0.64
CA HIS A 236 7.11 13.74 0.96
C HIS A 236 7.07 12.71 2.08
N GLN A 237 5.90 12.54 2.66
CA GLN A 237 5.63 11.53 3.67
C GLN A 237 4.34 10.80 3.37
N LYS A 238 4.29 9.55 3.80
CA LYS A 238 3.11 8.70 3.72
C LYS A 238 2.69 8.27 5.11
N LEU A 239 1.40 8.45 5.41
CA LEU A 239 0.74 7.79 6.54
C LEU A 239 -0.06 6.59 6.04
N MET A 240 0.06 5.47 6.74
CA MET A 240 -0.82 4.33 6.57
C MET A 240 -1.55 4.05 7.88
N VAL A 241 -2.88 3.98 7.81
CA VAL A 241 -3.76 3.71 8.95
C VAL A 241 -4.43 2.36 8.73
N TYR A 242 -4.02 1.36 9.49
CA TYR A 242 -4.53 -0.01 9.45
C TYR A 242 -5.64 -0.15 10.48
N THR A 243 -6.86 -0.44 10.02
CA THR A 243 -8.07 -0.62 10.84
C THR A 243 -8.84 -1.85 10.35
N SER A 244 -9.96 -2.16 10.99
CA SER A 244 -10.94 -3.13 10.47
C SER A 244 -12.23 -2.41 10.08
N GLU A 245 -13.01 -2.99 9.18
CA GLU A 245 -14.30 -2.43 8.75
C GLU A 245 -15.32 -2.32 9.92
N ASP A 246 -15.15 -3.13 10.97
CA ASP A 246 -15.93 -3.05 12.22
C ASP A 246 -15.35 -2.09 13.28
N SER A 247 -14.22 -1.42 12.99
CA SER A 247 -13.66 -0.38 13.85
C SER A 247 -14.47 0.91 13.67
N LEU A 248 -15.23 1.31 14.70
CA LEU A 248 -16.12 2.46 14.64
C LEU A 248 -15.63 3.62 15.50
N VAL A 249 -15.92 4.82 15.03
CA VAL A 249 -15.81 6.10 15.75
C VAL A 249 -17.12 6.85 15.53
N ASP A 250 -17.80 7.20 16.62
CA ASP A 250 -19.13 7.83 16.59
C ASP A 250 -20.15 7.06 15.72
N GLY A 251 -20.09 5.72 15.76
CA GLY A 251 -20.96 4.84 14.96
C GLY A 251 -20.61 4.72 13.47
N VAL A 252 -19.54 5.38 13.01
CA VAL A 252 -19.09 5.36 11.61
C VAL A 252 -17.78 4.56 11.48
N PRO A 253 -17.61 3.72 10.45
CA PRO A 253 -16.33 3.05 10.20
C PRO A 253 -15.17 4.05 10.10
N VAL A 254 -14.06 3.75 10.80
CA VAL A 254 -12.90 4.64 10.92
C VAL A 254 -12.40 5.12 9.56
N HIS A 255 -12.25 4.24 8.57
CA HIS A 255 -11.79 4.64 7.24
C HIS A 255 -12.72 5.67 6.56
N ARG A 256 -14.04 5.58 6.75
CA ARG A 256 -15.00 6.55 6.20
C ARG A 256 -14.90 7.88 6.93
N ALA A 257 -14.77 7.85 8.26
CA ALA A 257 -14.57 9.04 9.06
C ALA A 257 -13.27 9.76 8.68
N LEU A 258 -12.17 9.02 8.46
CA LEU A 258 -10.89 9.57 7.97
C LEU A 258 -11.05 10.23 6.60
N ILE A 259 -11.57 9.50 5.61
CA ILE A 259 -11.77 10.04 4.25
C ILE A 259 -12.62 11.32 4.28
N ARG A 260 -13.69 11.33 5.06
CA ARG A 260 -14.55 12.51 5.22
C ARG A 260 -13.81 13.68 5.87
N ARG A 261 -13.23 13.49 7.06
CA ARG A 261 -12.58 14.57 7.83
C ARG A 261 -11.35 15.12 7.11
N LEU A 262 -10.50 14.28 6.52
CA LEU A 262 -9.32 14.72 5.76
C LEU A 262 -9.71 15.57 4.54
N ARG A 263 -10.82 15.20 3.87
CA ARG A 263 -11.36 15.96 2.75
C ARG A 263 -11.96 17.31 3.18
N GLU A 264 -12.75 17.32 4.25
CA GLU A 264 -13.44 18.52 4.77
C GLU A 264 -12.45 19.55 5.33
N THR A 265 -11.45 19.10 6.09
CA THR A 265 -10.41 19.96 6.67
C THR A 265 -9.38 20.44 5.65
N LYS A 266 -9.33 19.83 4.45
CA LYS A 266 -8.27 20.06 3.45
C LYS A 266 -6.86 19.88 4.03
N ASN A 267 -6.74 18.96 4.99
CA ASN A 267 -5.45 18.62 5.60
C ASN A 267 -4.59 17.70 4.73
N ALA A 268 -5.18 17.04 3.74
CA ALA A 268 -4.46 16.20 2.78
C ALA A 268 -4.91 16.54 1.35
N SER A 269 -3.97 16.48 0.42
CA SER A 269 -4.21 16.57 -1.03
C SER A 269 -4.96 15.36 -1.57
N GLY A 270 -4.87 14.21 -0.87
CA GLY A 270 -5.61 13.00 -1.24
C GLY A 270 -5.47 11.90 -0.18
N ALA A 271 -6.43 10.98 -0.19
CA ALA A 271 -6.37 9.77 0.62
C ALA A 271 -7.07 8.61 -0.10
N THR A 272 -6.56 7.40 0.07
CA THR A 272 -7.13 6.17 -0.52
C THR A 272 -7.31 5.10 0.56
N ALA A 273 -8.53 4.59 0.72
CA ALA A 273 -8.83 3.45 1.59
C ALA A 273 -8.89 2.16 0.76
N LEU A 274 -8.00 1.22 1.08
CA LEU A 274 -7.93 -0.10 0.47
C LEU A 274 -8.56 -1.14 1.40
N ARG A 275 -9.51 -1.91 0.90
CA ARG A 275 -10.13 -3.02 1.64
C ARG A 275 -9.33 -4.30 1.36
N GLY A 276 -8.82 -4.92 2.42
CA GLY A 276 -8.23 -6.26 2.34
C GLY A 276 -9.28 -7.36 2.45
N MET A 277 -8.85 -8.62 2.35
CA MET A 277 -9.74 -9.79 2.49
C MET A 277 -9.50 -10.59 3.77
N TRP A 278 -8.31 -10.45 4.36
CA TRP A 278 -7.88 -11.19 5.54
C TRP A 278 -6.77 -10.42 6.25
N GLY A 279 -6.64 -10.55 7.56
CA GLY A 279 -5.59 -9.87 8.32
C GLY A 279 -5.82 -9.90 9.82
N PHE A 280 -4.98 -9.18 10.55
CA PHE A 280 -5.10 -8.97 11.99
C PHE A 280 -4.51 -7.62 12.38
N HIS A 281 -4.90 -7.15 13.56
CA HIS A 281 -4.29 -6.01 14.22
C HIS A 281 -4.38 -6.22 15.73
N GLY A 282 -3.33 -5.86 16.45
CA GLY A 282 -3.21 -6.12 17.89
C GLY A 282 -3.22 -7.61 18.21
N SER A 283 -3.74 -7.98 19.38
CA SER A 283 -3.72 -9.37 19.89
C SER A 283 -4.77 -10.31 19.30
N ARG A 284 -5.58 -9.84 18.35
CA ARG A 284 -6.66 -10.65 17.78
C ARG A 284 -6.13 -11.59 16.70
N PRO A 285 -6.52 -12.88 16.70
CA PRO A 285 -6.12 -13.80 15.64
C PRO A 285 -6.54 -13.33 14.24
N PRO A 286 -5.85 -13.79 13.17
CA PRO A 286 -6.21 -13.48 11.80
C PRO A 286 -7.67 -13.79 11.47
N HIS A 287 -8.32 -12.83 10.83
CA HIS A 287 -9.74 -12.85 10.49
C HIS A 287 -9.97 -12.15 9.16
N GLY A 288 -11.16 -12.31 8.58
CA GLY A 288 -11.50 -11.74 7.28
C GLY A 288 -12.90 -12.11 6.87
N ASP A 289 -13.20 -11.93 5.58
CA ASP A 289 -14.57 -12.08 5.07
C ASP A 289 -15.02 -13.54 5.12
N ARG A 290 -16.18 -13.81 5.72
CA ARG A 290 -16.84 -15.13 5.71
C ARG A 290 -18.20 -14.96 5.05
N LEU A 291 -18.56 -15.88 4.15
CA LEU A 291 -19.72 -15.81 3.25
C LEU A 291 -21.11 -15.62 3.93
N LEU A 292 -21.20 -15.56 5.27
CA LEU A 292 -22.44 -15.53 6.05
C LEU A 292 -22.35 -14.64 7.31
N GLN A 293 -21.37 -13.72 7.41
CA GLN A 293 -21.28 -12.80 8.55
C GLN A 293 -22.05 -11.49 8.31
N LEU A 294 -22.86 -11.09 9.31
CA LEU A 294 -23.63 -9.83 9.34
C LEU A 294 -22.73 -8.58 9.34
N THR A 295 -21.53 -8.68 9.91
CA THR A 295 -20.53 -7.60 9.92
C THR A 295 -19.22 -8.09 9.31
N ARG A 296 -18.72 -7.37 8.31
CA ARG A 296 -17.41 -7.65 7.71
C ARG A 296 -16.33 -7.18 8.68
N ARG A 297 -15.42 -8.09 9.05
CA ARG A 297 -14.25 -7.78 9.88
C ARG A 297 -12.98 -7.71 9.03
N VAL A 298 -13.11 -7.25 7.78
CA VAL A 298 -11.96 -7.21 6.87
C VAL A 298 -11.07 -6.02 7.23
N PRO A 299 -9.74 -6.16 7.07
CA PRO A 299 -8.85 -5.03 7.29
C PRO A 299 -9.12 -3.94 6.25
N VAL A 300 -9.01 -2.69 6.68
CA VAL A 300 -9.05 -1.51 5.81
C VAL A 300 -7.81 -0.66 6.09
N THR A 301 -7.06 -0.35 5.05
CA THR A 301 -5.86 0.48 5.13
C THR A 301 -6.07 1.80 4.41
N THR A 302 -6.09 2.90 5.16
CA THR A 302 -6.17 4.26 4.61
C THR A 302 -4.77 4.80 4.40
N ILE A 303 -4.46 5.20 3.18
CA ILE A 303 -3.16 5.72 2.74
C ILE A 303 -3.31 7.22 2.46
N ILE A 304 -2.42 8.02 3.03
CA ILE A 304 -2.34 9.47 2.84
C ILE A 304 -0.89 9.76 2.44
N VAL A 305 -0.66 10.44 1.32
CA VAL A 305 0.70 10.83 0.89
C VAL A 305 0.68 12.31 0.55
N ASP A 306 1.56 13.08 1.17
CA ASP A 306 1.61 14.53 0.99
C ASP A 306 2.96 15.12 1.46
N THR A 307 3.09 16.44 1.50
CA THR A 307 4.22 17.13 2.11
C THR A 307 4.32 16.85 3.61
N PRO A 308 5.51 16.95 4.24
CA PRO A 308 5.69 16.72 5.67
C PRO A 308 4.74 17.55 6.55
N ASP A 309 4.55 18.84 6.24
CA ASP A 309 3.64 19.72 6.98
C ASP A 309 2.17 19.28 6.85
N SER A 310 1.78 18.84 5.66
CA SER A 310 0.42 18.32 5.39
C SER A 310 0.19 17.01 6.14
N ILE A 311 1.20 16.14 6.20
CA ILE A 311 1.18 14.90 6.98
C ILE A 311 1.11 15.17 8.49
N ALA A 312 1.84 16.16 9.01
CA ALA A 312 1.78 16.53 10.42
C ALA A 312 0.36 16.96 10.83
N ARG A 313 -0.32 17.77 10.01
CA ARG A 313 -1.73 18.17 10.22
C ARG A 313 -2.72 17.03 10.00
N SER A 314 -2.46 16.16 9.04
CA SER A 314 -3.27 14.96 8.80
C SER A 314 -3.19 13.99 9.97
N PHE A 315 -2.03 13.90 10.63
CA PHE A 315 -1.85 13.05 11.80
C PHE A 315 -2.75 13.47 12.96
N ASP A 316 -3.01 14.76 13.17
CA ASP A 316 -3.94 15.21 14.22
C ASP A 316 -5.37 14.69 13.97
N VAL A 317 -5.83 14.74 12.70
CA VAL A 317 -7.12 14.14 12.31
C VAL A 317 -7.10 12.62 12.50
N VAL A 318 -5.99 11.95 12.13
CA VAL A 318 -5.85 10.51 12.33
C VAL A 318 -5.90 10.16 13.80
N ASP A 319 -5.24 10.93 14.66
CA ASP A 319 -5.19 10.71 16.11
C ASP A 319 -6.59 10.76 16.72
N GLU A 320 -7.35 11.80 16.43
CA GLU A 320 -8.75 11.94 16.89
C GLU A 320 -9.64 10.76 16.46
N VAL A 321 -9.50 10.34 15.20
CA VAL A 321 -10.39 9.33 14.60
C VAL A 321 -10.01 7.90 15.03
N THR A 322 -8.76 7.68 15.44
CA THR A 322 -8.21 6.37 15.88
C THR A 322 -8.08 6.25 17.39
N ILE A 323 -8.93 6.93 18.17
CA ILE A 323 -8.84 7.00 19.64
C ILE A 323 -8.92 5.65 20.36
N ARG A 324 -9.52 4.62 19.75
CA ARG A 324 -9.65 3.27 20.35
C ARG A 324 -8.94 2.16 19.59
N HIS A 325 -8.81 2.32 18.27
CA HIS A 325 -8.44 1.22 17.39
C HIS A 325 -7.53 1.72 16.27
N GLY A 326 -6.62 0.84 15.87
CA GLY A 326 -5.84 0.99 14.65
C GLY A 326 -4.35 1.07 14.91
N LEU A 327 -3.59 0.75 13.87
CA LEU A 327 -2.16 0.92 13.80
C LEU A 327 -1.88 2.04 12.79
N VAL A 328 -1.03 3.00 13.16
CA VAL A 328 -0.67 4.12 12.30
C VAL A 328 0.84 4.11 12.10
N THR A 329 1.27 4.11 10.85
CA THR A 329 2.68 4.23 10.48
C THR A 329 2.94 5.46 9.64
N SER A 330 4.17 5.98 9.72
CA SER A 330 4.69 7.03 8.86
C SER A 330 5.98 6.58 8.18
N GLU A 331 6.17 6.96 6.92
CA GLU A 331 7.41 6.76 6.17
C GLU A 331 7.67 7.93 5.22
N MET A 332 8.94 8.22 4.95
CA MET A 332 9.35 9.17 3.92
C MET A 332 9.11 8.60 2.52
N VAL A 333 8.66 9.45 1.61
CA VAL A 333 8.47 9.17 0.19
C VAL A 333 9.41 10.09 -0.61
N PRO A 334 10.45 9.56 -1.27
CA PRO A 334 11.47 10.38 -1.94
C PRO A 334 10.99 11.06 -3.22
N ALA A 335 9.89 10.61 -3.82
CA ALA A 335 9.29 11.32 -4.94
C ALA A 335 7.79 11.11 -4.99
N LEU A 336 7.08 12.21 -5.27
CA LEU A 336 5.65 12.24 -5.52
C LEU A 336 5.39 13.21 -6.67
N VAL A 337 4.58 12.77 -7.62
CA VAL A 337 4.07 13.60 -8.72
C VAL A 337 2.56 13.60 -8.65
N SER A 338 1.98 14.75 -8.33
CA SER A 338 0.55 14.99 -8.51
C SER A 338 0.33 15.44 -9.95
N ILE A 339 -0.44 14.66 -10.71
CA ILE A 339 -0.67 14.90 -12.13
C ILE A 339 -2.11 15.37 -12.32
N ASP A 340 -2.27 16.49 -13.03
CA ASP A 340 -3.57 16.93 -13.52
C ASP A 340 -3.49 17.38 -14.99
N THR A 341 -4.61 17.30 -15.70
CA THR A 341 -4.70 17.69 -17.11
C THR A 341 -4.26 19.13 -17.31
N GLY A 342 -3.24 19.34 -18.13
CA GLY A 342 -2.71 20.68 -18.46
C GLY A 342 -1.59 21.19 -17.56
N THR A 343 -1.11 20.39 -16.59
CA THR A 343 0.08 20.73 -15.80
C THR A 343 1.35 20.22 -16.50
N PRO A 344 2.47 21.00 -16.48
CA PRO A 344 3.76 20.50 -16.94
C PRO A 344 4.12 19.24 -16.16
N ARG A 345 4.60 18.21 -16.85
CA ARG A 345 5.04 16.96 -16.22
C ARG A 345 6.50 17.14 -15.78
N PRO A 346 6.78 17.32 -14.48
CA PRO A 346 8.15 17.45 -14.04
C PRO A 346 8.87 16.11 -14.21
N ARG A 347 10.17 16.17 -14.51
CA ARG A 347 11.04 15.00 -14.40
C ARG A 347 11.03 14.53 -12.95
N VAL A 348 10.91 13.23 -12.75
CA VAL A 348 10.86 12.67 -11.39
C VAL A 348 12.26 12.39 -10.89
N GLU A 349 12.68 13.15 -9.89
CA GLU A 349 13.96 12.95 -9.22
C GLU A 349 13.73 12.51 -7.77
N LEU A 350 14.36 11.41 -7.38
CA LEU A 350 14.25 10.89 -6.02
C LEU A 350 15.06 11.77 -5.06
N ALA A 351 14.39 12.36 -4.08
CA ALA A 351 15.04 13.02 -2.97
C ALA A 351 15.97 12.03 -2.23
N ASP A 352 17.12 12.54 -1.79
CA ASP A 352 18.11 11.79 -1.04
C ASP A 352 18.19 12.33 0.37
N TRP A 353 17.64 11.57 1.30
CA TRP A 353 17.55 11.94 2.70
C TRP A 353 17.74 10.70 3.56
N ALA A 354 18.72 10.74 4.45
CA ALA A 354 18.94 9.72 5.46
C ALA A 354 18.10 10.07 6.69
N TYR A 355 17.11 9.23 7.05
CA TYR A 355 16.29 9.42 8.25
C TYR A 355 16.05 8.12 9.00
#